data_AF-A0AAW1VM97-F1
#
_entry.id   AF-A0AAW1VM97-F1
#
_cell.length_a   1.000
_cell.length_b   1.000
_cell.length_c   1.000
_cell.angle_alpha   90.00
_cell.angle_beta   90.00
_cell.angle_gamma   90.00
#
_symmetry.space_group_name_H-M   'P 1'
#
loop_
_entity.id
_entity.type
_entity.pdbx_description
1 polymer ?
#
loop_
_entity_poly.entity_id
_entity_poly.type
_entity_poly.pdbx_seq_one_letter_code
_entity_poly.pdbx_strand_id
1 'polypeptide(L)'
;MFPVTFKGEDVCPGLKKGGHLNKIRTSLKYLCPAEHIPPKIEVDISNLDIGDRVCLPDVKVHPSLKLLSKNEVMPICKIVATKLENPESAGV
;
A
#
# COMPACT_ATOMS: atom_id res chain seq x y z
N MET A 1 -11.78 10.31 2.67
CA MET A 1 -10.43 9.70 2.65
C MET A 1 -10.61 8.27 3.08
N PHE A 2 -10.13 7.33 2.28
CA PHE A 2 -10.31 5.91 2.52
C PHE A 2 -9.03 5.32 3.10
N PRO A 3 -9.12 4.51 4.17
CA PRO A 3 -7.95 3.82 4.72
C PRO A 3 -7.46 2.74 3.74
N VAL A 4 -6.14 2.58 3.67
CA VAL A 4 -5.50 1.54 2.87
C VAL A 4 -5.16 0.34 3.76
N THR A 5 -5.52 -0.85 3.30
CA THR A 5 -5.17 -2.14 3.92
C THR A 5 -4.35 -2.94 2.92
N PHE A 6 -3.33 -3.64 3.42
CA PHE A 6 -2.51 -4.51 2.60
C PHE A 6 -2.97 -5.95 2.78
N LYS A 7 -3.01 -6.70 1.68
CA LYS A 7 -3.38 -8.11 1.66
C LYS A 7 -2.24 -8.94 1.11
N GLY A 8 -2.05 -10.12 1.69
CA GLY A 8 -0.97 -11.03 1.28
C GLY A 8 0.35 -10.78 1.97
N GLU A 9 0.36 -10.08 3.11
CA GLU A 9 1.59 -9.85 3.90
C GLU A 9 2.30 -11.16 4.27
N ASP A 10 1.56 -12.25 4.51
CA ASP A 10 2.10 -13.58 4.86
C ASP A 10 2.76 -14.33 3.68
N VAL A 11 2.22 -14.15 2.47
CA VAL A 11 2.66 -14.86 1.26
C VAL A 11 3.62 -14.03 0.40
N CYS A 12 3.70 -12.72 0.66
CA CYS A 12 4.55 -11.77 -0.06
C CYS A 12 6.01 -12.23 -0.04
N PRO A 13 6.62 -12.58 -1.19
CA PRO A 13 7.98 -13.10 -1.23
C PRO A 13 8.99 -12.07 -0.74
N GLY A 14 8.76 -10.78 -1.03
CA GLY A 14 9.64 -9.71 -0.57
C GLY A 14 9.67 -9.56 0.96
N LEU A 15 8.52 -9.72 1.63
CA LEU A 15 8.46 -9.74 3.09
C LEU A 15 9.08 -11.02 3.66
N LYS A 16 8.79 -12.18 3.07
CA LYS A 16 9.38 -13.47 3.49
C LYS A 16 10.91 -13.51 3.36
N LYS A 17 11.47 -12.78 2.40
CA LYS A 17 12.93 -12.61 2.21
C LYS A 17 13.59 -11.68 3.25
N GLY A 18 12.83 -11.15 4.22
CA GLY A 18 13.31 -10.20 5.20
C GLY A 18 13.20 -8.73 4.74
N GLY A 19 12.44 -8.45 3.70
CA GLY A 19 12.09 -7.09 3.30
C GLY A 19 11.14 -6.42 4.29
N HIS A 20 11.04 -5.09 4.20
CA HIS A 20 10.12 -4.27 4.97
C HIS A 20 9.09 -3.62 4.04
N LEU A 21 7.80 -3.72 4.42
CA LEU A 21 6.73 -3.01 3.72
C LEU A 21 6.75 -1.54 4.12
N ASN A 22 7.27 -0.70 3.25
CA ASN A 22 7.28 0.74 3.46
C ASN A 22 5.95 1.36 2.99
N LYS A 23 5.11 1.73 3.95
CA LYS A 23 3.78 2.33 3.74
C LYS A 23 3.93 3.83 3.50
N ILE A 24 3.92 4.25 2.23
CA ILE A 24 4.11 5.66 1.84
C ILE A 24 2.79 6.42 2.00
N ARG A 25 1.67 5.77 1.66
CA ARG A 25 0.33 6.31 1.86
C ARG A 25 -0.56 5.31 2.57
N THR A 26 -1.07 5.72 3.72
CA THR A 26 -2.05 4.97 4.52
C THR A 26 -3.49 5.39 4.23
N SER A 27 -3.70 6.49 3.50
CA SER A 27 -5.03 6.96 3.10
C SER A 27 -5.04 7.53 1.69
N LEU A 28 -6.15 7.28 0.98
CA LEU A 28 -6.34 7.74 -0.40
C LEU A 28 -7.61 8.56 -0.54
N LYS A 29 -7.55 9.58 -1.41
CA LYS A 29 -8.69 10.42 -1.77
C LYS A 29 -9.25 9.94 -3.10
N TYR A 30 -10.40 9.28 -3.05
CA TYR A 30 -11.21 8.93 -4.21
C TYR A 30 -12.54 9.68 -4.14
N LEU A 31 -13.09 9.99 -5.30
CA LEU A 31 -14.46 10.39 -5.53
C LEU A 31 -15.25 9.12 -5.88
N CYS A 32 -16.31 8.84 -5.13
CA CYS A 32 -17.20 7.71 -5.40
C CYS A 32 -18.65 8.19 -5.27
N PRO A 33 -19.58 7.58 -6.00
CA PRO A 33 -21.00 7.82 -5.77
C PRO A 33 -21.41 7.31 -4.39
N ALA A 34 -22.47 7.89 -3.81
CA ALA A 34 -22.95 7.53 -2.48
C ALA A 34 -23.31 6.04 -2.34
N GLU A 35 -23.69 5.40 -3.45
CA GLU A 35 -24.09 3.99 -3.51
C GLU A 35 -22.90 3.02 -3.48
N HIS A 36 -21.69 3.46 -3.85
CA HIS A 36 -20.49 2.61 -3.94
C HIS A 36 -19.34 3.15 -3.08
N ILE A 37 -19.62 3.69 -1.91
CA ILE A 37 -18.60 4.14 -0.96
C ILE A 37 -17.87 2.90 -0.42
N PRO A 38 -16.59 2.67 -0.75
CA PRO A 38 -15.88 1.52 -0.20
C PRO A 38 -15.50 1.79 1.26
N PRO A 39 -15.57 0.79 2.15
CA PRO A 39 -15.13 0.96 3.53
C PRO A 39 -13.61 1.12 3.65
N LYS A 40 -12.84 0.47 2.78
CA LYS A 40 -11.36 0.50 2.73
C LYS A 40 -10.85 0.18 1.33
N ILE A 41 -9.62 0.60 1.05
CA ILE A 41 -8.90 0.25 -0.19
C ILE A 41 -7.95 -0.89 0.12
N GLU A 42 -8.15 -2.03 -0.54
CA GLU A 42 -7.33 -3.23 -0.35
C GLU A 42 -6.25 -3.28 -1.44
N VAL A 43 -5.00 -3.39 -1.01
CA VAL A 43 -3.82 -3.42 -1.88
C VAL A 43 -3.19 -4.80 -1.77
N ASP A 44 -3.20 -5.56 -2.87
CA ASP A 44 -2.57 -6.88 -2.90
C ASP A 44 -1.04 -6.71 -3.02
N ILE A 45 -0.32 -7.28 -2.07
CA ILE A 45 1.14 -7.33 -2.07
C ILE A 45 1.67 -8.76 -2.17
N SER A 46 0.77 -9.73 -2.41
CA SER A 46 1.05 -11.17 -2.38
C SER A 46 2.14 -11.58 -3.38
N ASN A 47 2.25 -10.85 -4.50
CA ASN A 47 3.21 -11.11 -5.57
C ASN A 47 4.38 -10.11 -5.61
N LEU A 48 4.53 -9.24 -4.60
CA LEU A 48 5.59 -8.23 -4.60
C LEU A 48 6.90 -8.77 -4.05
N ASP A 49 8.00 -8.42 -4.71
CA ASP A 49 9.36 -8.73 -4.26
C ASP A 49 10.09 -7.48 -3.74
N ILE A 50 11.31 -7.67 -3.23
CA ILE A 50 12.12 -6.56 -2.72
C ILE A 50 12.49 -5.61 -3.87
N GLY A 51 12.23 -4.31 -3.70
CA GLY A 51 12.41 -3.29 -4.72
C GLY A 51 11.14 -2.97 -5.51
N ASP A 52 10.12 -3.82 -5.38
CA ASP A 52 8.86 -3.65 -6.08
C ASP A 52 7.93 -2.64 -5.38
N ARG A 53 6.98 -2.05 -6.15
CA ARG A 53 6.13 -0.96 -5.67
C ARG A 53 4.75 -0.99 -6.29
N VAL A 54 3.75 -0.67 -5.47
CA VAL A 54 2.36 -0.52 -5.94
C VAL A 54 2.06 0.95 -6.10
N CYS A 55 1.66 1.30 -7.31
CA CYS A 55 1.17 2.63 -7.65
C CYS A 55 -0.36 2.67 -7.62
N LEU A 56 -0.92 3.88 -7.55
CA LEU A 56 -2.37 4.09 -7.57
C LEU A 56 -3.14 3.38 -8.70
N PRO A 57 -2.69 3.39 -9.97
CA PRO A 57 -3.40 2.70 -11.05
C PRO A 57 -3.33 1.16 -10.95
N ASP A 58 -2.40 0.61 -10.18
CA ASP A 58 -2.23 -0.84 -10.02
C ASP A 58 -3.21 -1.42 -8.98
N VAL A 59 -3.73 -0.55 -8.09
CA VAL A 59 -4.72 -0.95 -7.10
C VAL A 59 -6.05 -1.26 -7.78
N LYS A 60 -6.55 -2.46 -7.52
CA LYS A 60 -7.89 -2.89 -7.91
C LYS A 60 -8.95 -2.13 -7.12
N VAL A 61 -9.40 -1.01 -7.67
CA VAL A 61 -10.55 -0.25 -7.18
C VAL A 61 -11.73 -0.38 -8.15
N HIS A 62 -12.96 -0.15 -7.66
CA HIS A 62 -14.13 -0.15 -8.52
C HIS A 62 -13.98 0.94 -9.62
N PRO A 63 -14.41 0.70 -10.87
CA PRO A 63 -14.28 1.69 -11.95
C PRO A 63 -15.04 3.02 -11.66
N SER A 64 -16.03 2.99 -10.78
CA SER A 64 -16.74 4.19 -10.31
C SER A 64 -15.92 5.08 -9.37
N LEU A 65 -14.80 4.58 -8.82
CA LEU A 65 -13.90 5.36 -8.00
C LEU A 65 -12.99 6.20 -8.88
N LYS A 66 -13.17 7.51 -8.85
CA LYS A 66 -12.31 8.46 -9.55
C LYS A 66 -11.25 9.01 -8.61
N LEU A 67 -9.99 8.84 -8.97
CA LEU A 67 -8.88 9.30 -8.15
C LEU A 67 -8.86 10.84 -8.08
N LEU A 68 -8.83 11.39 -6.87
CA LEU A 68 -8.70 12.85 -6.65
C LEU A 68 -7.28 13.28 -6.29
N SER A 69 -6.34 12.34 -6.13
CA SER A 69 -4.95 12.69 -5.87
C SER A 69 -4.28 13.19 -7.14
N LYS A 70 -3.71 14.40 -7.09
CA LYS A 70 -2.89 14.97 -8.19
C LYS A 70 -1.56 14.24 -8.45
N ASN A 71 -1.23 13.21 -7.67
CA ASN A 71 0.05 12.50 -7.71
C ASN A 71 -0.19 11.01 -7.97
N GLU A 72 -0.69 10.70 -9.16
CA GLU A 72 -1.04 9.34 -9.61
C GLU A 72 0.21 8.46 -9.80
N VAL A 73 1.34 9.10 -10.09
CA VAL A 73 2.66 8.47 -10.23
C VAL A 73 3.31 8.09 -8.89
N MET A 74 2.76 8.57 -7.76
CA MET A 74 3.34 8.31 -6.45
C MET A 74 2.95 6.92 -5.96
N PRO A 75 3.92 6.07 -5.57
CA PRO A 75 3.61 4.75 -5.03
C PRO A 75 2.92 4.84 -3.66
N ILE A 76 1.99 3.92 -3.42
CA ILE A 76 1.24 3.78 -2.16
C ILE A 76 2.09 3.02 -1.15
N CYS A 77 2.75 1.96 -1.61
CA CYS A 77 3.68 1.17 -0.83
C CYS A 77 4.79 0.65 -1.73
N LYS A 78 5.88 0.27 -1.08
CA LYS A 78 6.99 -0.43 -1.73
C LYS A 78 7.61 -1.41 -0.74
N ILE A 79 8.13 -2.51 -1.25
CA ILE A 79 8.92 -3.43 -0.43
C ILE A 79 10.37 -2.99 -0.54
N VAL A 80 10.99 -2.66 0.58
CA VAL A 80 12.41 -2.31 0.63
C VAL A 80 13.19 -3.43 1.30
N ALA A 81 14.45 -3.62 0.92
CA ALA A 81 15.32 -4.52 1.66
C ALA A 81 15.49 -3.95 3.08
N THR A 82 15.21 -4.73 4.10
CA THR A 82 15.68 -4.38 5.44
C THR A 82 17.19 -4.53 5.41
N LYS A 83 17.91 -3.41 5.21
CA LYS A 83 19.25 -3.33 5.76
C LYS A 83 19.02 -3.22 7.26
N LEU A 84 19.50 -4.21 8.02
CA LEU A 84 19.41 -4.29 9.47
C LEU A 84 19.59 -2.90 10.08
N GLU A 85 18.49 -2.21 10.37
CA GLU A 85 18.49 -1.00 11.16
C GLU A 85 17.81 -1.42 12.46
N ASN A 86 18.64 -1.41 13.49
CA ASN A 86 18.36 -1.96 14.80
C ASN A 86 17.02 -1.43 15.33
N PRO A 87 16.30 -2.21 16.16
CA PRO A 87 15.21 -1.65 16.93
C PRO A 87 15.81 -0.54 17.79
N GLU A 88 15.58 0.72 17.43
CA GLU A 88 15.73 1.81 18.37
C GLU A 88 14.64 1.57 19.41
N SER A 89 15.09 0.87 20.46
CA SER A 89 14.36 0.52 21.64
C SER A 89 13.58 1.74 22.10
N ALA A 90 12.31 1.50 22.41
CA ALA A 90 11.42 2.42 23.07
C ALA A 90 12.19 3.31 24.06
N GLY A 91 11.98 4.61 23.92
CA GLY A 91 12.60 5.59 24.79
C GLY A 91 12.24 5.40 26.26
N VAL A 92 13.12 6.02 27.04
CA VAL A 92 13.11 6.40 28.47
C VAL A 92 13.36 5.31 29.51
#